data_AF-A0A1R4GXE2-F1
#
_entry.id   AF-A0A1R4GXE2-F1
#
_cell.length_a   1.000
_cell.length_b   1.000
_cell.length_c   1.000
_cell.angle_alpha   90.00
_cell.angle_beta   90.00
_cell.angle_gamma   90.00
#
_symmetry.space_group_name_H-M   'P 1'
#
loop_
_entity.id
_entity.type
_entity.pdbx_description
1 polymer ?
#
loop_
_entity_poly.entity_id
_entity_poly.type
_entity_poly.pdbx_seq_one_letter_code
_entity_poly.pdbx_strand_id
1 'polypeptide(L)' 'MEEISKAVLEGPHAVVVMDGALWHQPSLDQDNVTMLKLPPYSPELNPAEQVW' A
#
# COMPACT_ATOMS: atom_id res chain seq x y z
N MET A 1 3.57 -7.48 -5.23
CA MET A 1 2.20 -7.53 -4.70
C MET A 1 1.69 -8.95 -4.55
N GLU A 2 2.05 -9.85 -5.46
CA GLU A 2 1.69 -11.27 -5.44
C GLU A 2 1.87 -11.96 -4.08
N GLU A 3 3.01 -11.77 -3.40
CA GLU A 3 3.25 -12.40 -2.09
C GLU A 3 2.31 -11.88 -0.99
N ILE A 4 1.94 -10.59 -1.04
CA ILE A 4 0.95 -10.02 -0.12
C ILE A 4 -0.41 -10.62 -0.44
N SER A 5 -0.80 -10.70 -1.72
CA SER A 5 -2.07 -11.30 -2.16
C SER A 5 -2.22 -12.76 -1.70
N LYS A 6 -1.16 -13.57 -1.76
CA LYS A 6 -1.13 -14.95 -1.25
C LYS A 6 -1.29 -15.03 0.28
N ALA A 7 -0.91 -13.99 1.02
CA ALA A 7 -1.00 -13.94 2.47
C ALA A 7 -2.35 -13.41 2.98
N VAL A 8 -3.15 -12.77 2.13
CA VAL A 8 -4.51 -12.33 2.50
C VAL A 8 -5.42 -13.56 2.59
N LEU A 9 -6.13 -13.68 3.71
CA LEU A 9 -7.13 -14.73 3.91
C LEU A 9 -8.27 -14.60 2.88
N GLU A 10 -9.00 -15.69 2.66
CA GLU A 10 -10.18 -15.66 1.78
C GLU A 10 -11.29 -14.77 2.38
N GLY A 11 -11.81 -13.84 1.57
CA GLY A 11 -12.92 -12.93 1.93
C GLY A 11 -12.50 -11.47 2.16
N PRO A 12 -11.49 -11.17 2.99
CA PRO A 12 -10.96 -9.81 3.16
C PRO A 12 -10.26 -9.26 1.91
N HIS A 13 -10.28 -7.93 1.78
CA HIS A 13 -9.49 -7.18 0.81
C HIS A 13 -8.42 -6.37 1.54
N ALA A 14 -7.17 -6.47 1.11
CA ALA A 14 -6.07 -5.72 1.71
C ALA A 14 -5.79 -4.41 0.97
N VAL A 15 -5.34 -3.40 1.72
CA VAL A 15 -4.87 -2.13 1.16
C VAL A 15 -3.44 -1.90 1.60
N VAL A 16 -2.55 -1.66 0.64
CA VAL A 16 -1.15 -1.29 0.88
C VAL A 16 -1.02 0.21 0.65
N VAL A 17 -0.75 0.96 1.72
CA VAL A 17 -0.49 2.40 1.65
C VAL A 17 0.96 2.64 1.29
N MET A 18 1.22 3.44 0.26
CA MET A 18 2.56 3.70 -0.26
C MET A 18 2.77 5.19 -0.52
N ASP A 19 3.90 5.72 -0.07
CA ASP A 19 4.28 7.12 -0.34
C ASP A 19 4.83 7.30 -1.77
N GLY A 20 5.20 8.53 -2.10
CA GLY A 20 5.72 8.93 -3.42
C GLY A 20 7.23 8.77 -3.62
N ALA A 21 7.98 8.03 -2.79
CA ALA A 21 9.43 7.91 -2.94
C ALA A 21 9.85 7.44 -4.34
N LEU A 22 10.98 7.95 -4.84
CA LEU A 22 11.43 7.73 -6.23
C LEU A 22 11.63 6.24 -6.59
N TRP A 23 11.89 5.40 -5.60
CA TRP A 23 12.10 3.96 -5.77
C TRP A 23 10.80 3.14 -5.64
N HIS A 24 9.67 3.77 -5.31
CA HIS A 24 8.37 3.10 -5.32
C HIS A 24 7.85 2.92 -6.75
N GLN A 25 7.46 1.68 -7.06
CA GLN A 25 6.94 1.29 -8.37
C GLN A 25 5.52 1.86 -8.60
N PRO A 26 5.05 1.90 -9.86
CA PRO A 26 3.63 2.11 -10.17
C PRO A 26 2.73 1.10 -9.45
N SER A 27 1.43 1.39 -9.34
CA SER A 27 0.48 0.48 -8.68
C SER A 27 0.45 -0.89 -9.35
N LEU A 28 0.60 -1.94 -8.55
CA LEU A 28 0.54 -3.35 -8.98
C LEU A 28 -0.59 -4.07 -8.26
N ASP A 29 -1.82 -3.58 -8.43
CA ASP A 29 -3.01 -4.14 -7.78
C ASP A 29 -3.21 -5.63 -8.13
N GLN A 30 -3.88 -6.34 -7.24
CA GLN A 30 -4.33 -7.73 -7.38
C GLN A 30 -5.83 -7.76 -7.06
N ASP A 31 -6.52 -8.86 -7.40
CA ASP A 31 -7.97 -8.97 -7.18
C ASP A 31 -8.40 -8.78 -5.72
N ASN A 32 -7.54 -9.15 -4.76
CA ASN A 32 -7.77 -9.04 -3.32
C ASN A 32 -6.83 -8.03 -2.61
N VAL A 33 -6.02 -7.27 -3.34
CA VAL A 33 -5.11 -6.26 -2.77
C VAL A 33 -5.03 -5.01 -3.64
N THR A 34 -5.32 -3.85 -3.07
CA THR A 34 -5.16 -2.55 -3.75
C THR A 34 -3.99 -1.77 -3.16
N MET A 35 -3.19 -1.14 -4.02
CA MET A 35 -2.17 -0.18 -3.62
C MET A 35 -2.76 1.23 -3.61
N LEU A 36 -2.78 1.85 -2.43
CA LEU A 36 -3.17 3.24 -2.25
C LEU A 36 -1.93 4.14 -2.22
N LYS A 37 -1.73 4.91 -3.29
CA LYS A 37 -0.64 5.89 -3.35
C LYS A 37 -1.06 7.20 -2.71
N LEU A 38 -0.26 7.70 -1.77
CA LEU A 38 -0.54 8.95 -1.08
C LEU A 38 -0.22 10.17 -1.98
N PRO A 39 -0.91 11.30 -1.78
CA PRO A 39 -0.53 12.57 -2.38
C PRO A 39 0.92 12.96 -2.02
N PRO A 40 1.65 13.65 -2.92
CA PRO A 40 2.96 14.18 -2.59
C PRO A 40 2.91 15.11 -1.38
N TYR A 41 3.93 15.02 -0.51
CA TYR A 41 4.11 15.87 0.67
C TYR A 41 3.00 15.76 1.74
N SER A 42 2.34 14.60 1.84
CA SER A 42 1.32 14.31 2.86
C SER A 42 1.77 13.28 3.91
N PRO A 43 2.82 13.55 4.72
CA PRO A 43 3.28 12.62 5.76
C PRO A 43 2.21 12.34 6.83
N GLU A 44 1.30 13.29 7.09
CA GLU A 44 0.17 13.14 8.01
C GLU A 44 -0.80 12.01 7.61
N LEU A 45 -0.77 11.58 6.35
CA LEU A 45 -1.59 10.49 5.82
C LEU A 45 -0.85 9.14 5.83
N ASN A 46 0.43 9.11 6.18
CA ASN A 46 1.23 7.89 6.25
C ASN A 46 1.27 7.36 7.71
N PRO A 47 0.56 6.27 8.03
CA PRO A 47 0.54 5.73 9.40
C PRO A 47 1.92 5.33 9.92
N ALA A 48 2.86 5.00 9.02
CA ALA A 48 4.22 4.66 9.43
C ALA A 48 4.94 5.83 10.13
N GLU A 49 4.57 7.08 9.81
CA GLU A 49 5.14 8.28 10.45
C GLU A 49 4.73 8.43 11.93
N GLN A 50 3.71 7.68 12.38
CA GLN A 50 3.28 7.68 13.78
C GLN A 50 3.98 6.61 14.64
N VAL A 51 4.72 5.70 14.00
CA VAL A 51 5.42 4.60 14.67
C VAL A 51 6.87 4.99 15.03
N TRP A 52 7.42 5.98 14.32
CA TRP A 52 8.74 6.56 14.60
C TRP A 52 8.72 7.48 15.83
#